data_AF-A0A4Q3I023-F1
#
_entry.id   AF-A0A4Q3I023-F1
#
_cell.length_a   1.000
_cell.length_b   1.000
_cell.length_c   1.000
_cell.angle_alpha   90.00
_cell.angle_beta   90.00
_cell.angle_gamma   90.00
#
_symmetry.space_group_name_H-M   'P 1'
#
loop_
_entity.id
_entity.type
_entity.pdbx_description
1 polymer ?
#
loop_
_entity_poly.entity_id
_entity_poly.type
_entity_poly.pdbx_seq_one_letter_code
_entity_poly.pdbx_strand_id
1 'polypeptide(L)'
;LLESVQRLAKASGATVIDDYAGTSLDAIRQMVSIGMGCSLFPELYAQAEFRNAEDVHLLEIEGWSETRQVGICFRSTSGRVAHFQELARRATDAALELGIG
;
A
#
# COMPACT_ATOMS: atom_id res chain seq x y z
N LEU A 1 5.68 5.41 1.05
CA LEU A 1 4.48 5.85 0.32
C LEU A 1 4.52 7.34 0.07
N LEU A 2 4.83 8.14 1.10
CA LEU A 2 4.98 9.60 1.01
C LEU A 2 5.83 10.08 -0.18
N GLU A 3 7.02 9.51 -0.39
CA GLU A 3 7.90 9.88 -1.53
C GLU A 3 7.27 9.59 -2.90
N SER A 4 6.46 8.53 -3.02
CA SER A 4 5.78 8.19 -4.27
C SER A 4 4.63 9.18 -4.53
N VAL A 5 3.88 9.55 -3.49
CA VAL A 5 2.84 10.58 -3.54
C VAL A 5 3.43 11.93 -3.94
N GLN A 6 4.52 12.35 -3.31
CA GLN A 6 5.19 13.61 -3.62
C GLN A 6 5.71 13.67 -5.05
N ARG A 7 6.29 12.58 -5.56
CA ARG A 7 6.75 12.53 -6.95
C ARG A 7 5.62 12.60 -7.95
N LEU A 8 4.51 11.89 -7.72
CA LEU A 8 3.35 12.00 -8.59
C LEU A 8 2.75 13.40 -8.54
N ALA A 9 2.54 13.95 -7.34
CA ALA A 9 1.98 15.27 -7.19
C ALA A 9 2.83 16.33 -7.94
N LYS A 10 4.16 16.22 -7.85
CA LYS A 10 5.08 17.05 -8.63
C LYS A 10 4.94 16.83 -10.14
N ALA A 11 4.78 15.59 -10.60
CA ALA A 11 4.62 15.28 -12.02
C ALA A 11 3.27 15.74 -12.59
N SER A 12 2.21 15.72 -11.77
CA SER A 12 0.84 16.10 -12.16
C SER A 12 0.52 17.58 -11.92
N GLY A 13 1.40 18.32 -11.24
CA GLY A 13 1.12 19.69 -10.78
C GLY A 13 0.14 19.76 -9.61
N ALA A 14 -0.11 18.65 -8.91
CA ALA A 14 -0.95 18.62 -7.73
C ALA A 14 -0.18 19.10 -6.49
N THR A 15 -0.90 19.68 -5.54
CA THR A 15 -0.34 20.12 -4.26
C THR A 15 -0.53 19.03 -3.22
N VAL A 16 0.57 18.58 -2.60
CA VAL A 16 0.50 17.73 -1.40
C VAL A 16 0.16 18.61 -0.21
N ILE A 17 -0.90 18.26 0.52
CA ILE A 17 -1.27 18.97 1.75
C ILE A 17 -0.71 18.18 2.94
N ASP A 18 0.36 18.69 3.54
CA ASP A 18 1.07 18.00 4.64
C ASP A 18 0.22 17.86 5.92
N ASP A 19 -0.74 18.78 6.15
CA ASP A 19 -1.68 18.71 7.28
C ASP A 19 -2.65 17.52 7.18
N TYR A 20 -2.65 16.82 6.04
CA TYR A 20 -3.48 15.66 5.75
C TYR A 20 -2.65 14.38 5.58
N ALA A 21 -1.53 14.28 6.29
CA ALA A 21 -0.80 13.04 6.46
C ALA A 21 -1.53 12.12 7.47
N GLY A 22 -2.45 11.29 6.98
CA GLY A 22 -3.03 10.22 7.79
C GLY A 22 -1.95 9.29 8.34
N THR A 23 -2.03 8.94 9.62
CA THR A 23 -1.08 8.01 10.28
C THR A 23 -1.35 6.55 9.93
N SER A 24 -2.47 6.27 9.26
CA SER A 24 -2.86 4.96 8.75
C SER A 24 -3.52 5.08 7.37
N LEU A 25 -3.49 3.98 6.60
CA LEU A 25 -4.17 3.90 5.30
C LEU A 25 -5.70 4.05 5.46
N ASP A 26 -6.29 3.53 6.54
CA ASP A 26 -7.72 3.67 6.81
C ASP A 26 -8.15 5.11 7.05
N ALA A 27 -7.35 5.88 7.80
CA ALA A 27 -7.63 7.30 8.00
C ALA A 27 -7.64 8.05 6.66
N ILE A 28 -6.67 7.77 5.79
CA ILE A 28 -6.60 8.36 4.45
C ILE A 28 -7.81 7.94 3.61
N ARG A 29 -8.21 6.66 3.67
CA ARG A 29 -9.40 6.17 2.96
C ARG A 29 -10.67 6.90 3.40
N GLN A 30 -10.86 7.09 4.70
CA GLN A 30 -12.00 7.83 5.26
C GLN A 30 -12.00 9.30 4.83
N MET A 31 -10.84 9.94 4.74
CA MET A 31 -10.72 11.32 4.27
C MET A 31 -11.09 11.44 2.79
N VAL A 32 -10.66 10.48 1.96
CA VAL A 32 -11.05 10.42 0.54
C VAL A 32 -12.55 10.19 0.40
N SER A 33 -13.16 9.29 1.18
CA SER A 33 -14.60 8.99 1.08
C SER A 33 -15.50 10.17 1.47
N ILE A 34 -15.04 11.09 2.32
CA ILE A 34 -15.78 12.33 2.66
C ILE A 34 -15.41 13.52 1.77
N GLY A 35 -14.68 13.31 0.67
CA GLY A 35 -14.43 14.32 -0.36
C GLY A 35 -13.24 15.25 -0.11
N MET A 36 -12.30 14.87 0.76
CA MET A 36 -11.12 15.71 1.07
C MET A 36 -10.03 15.66 -0.01
N GLY A 37 -10.25 14.92 -1.11
CA GLY A 37 -9.34 14.84 -2.25
C GLY A 37 -9.13 13.41 -2.73
N CYS A 38 -7.92 13.14 -3.23
CA CYS A 38 -7.50 11.82 -3.67
C CYS A 38 -6.16 11.44 -3.02
N SER A 39 -5.85 10.15 -3.02
CA SER A 39 -4.59 9.64 -2.48
C SER A 39 -4.17 8.37 -3.21
N LEU A 40 -2.97 7.92 -2.91
CA LEU A 40 -2.41 6.68 -3.44
C LEU A 40 -2.43 5.59 -2.39
N PHE A 41 -2.97 4.45 -2.79
CA PHE A 41 -3.07 3.28 -1.95
C PHE A 41 -2.15 2.19 -2.49
N PRO A 42 -1.42 1.45 -1.63
CA PRO A 42 -0.76 0.22 -2.05
C PRO A 42 -1.77 -0.73 -2.67
N GLU A 43 -1.39 -1.42 -3.74
CA GLU A 43 -2.26 -2.36 -4.45
C GLU A 43 -2.87 -3.42 -3.52
N LEU A 44 -2.07 -3.99 -2.61
CA LEU A 44 -2.56 -4.96 -1.61
C LEU A 44 -3.67 -4.40 -0.72
N TYR A 45 -3.54 -3.14 -0.29
CA TYR A 45 -4.58 -2.47 0.50
C TYR A 45 -5.81 -2.19 -0.38
N ALA A 46 -5.59 -1.74 -1.61
CA ALA A 46 -6.66 -1.51 -2.59
C ALA A 46 -7.49 -2.79 -2.81
N GLN A 47 -6.83 -3.92 -3.06
CA GLN A 47 -7.47 -5.21 -3.26
C GLN A 47 -8.16 -5.73 -2.00
N ALA A 48 -7.66 -5.46 -0.80
CA ALA A 48 -8.28 -5.93 0.45
C ALA A 48 -9.54 -5.13 0.81
N GLU A 49 -9.46 -3.81 0.76
CA GLU A 49 -10.47 -2.92 1.37
C GLU A 49 -11.49 -2.38 0.37
N PHE A 50 -11.14 -2.24 -0.92
CA PHE A 50 -12.02 -1.59 -1.90
C PHE A 50 -12.89 -2.56 -2.69
N ARG A 51 -12.79 -3.88 -2.45
CA ARG A 51 -13.69 -4.87 -3.07
C ARG A 51 -15.17 -4.64 -2.75
N ASN A 52 -15.48 -3.94 -1.65
CA ASN A 52 -16.84 -3.65 -1.18
C ASN A 52 -17.06 -2.14 -0.87
N ALA A 53 -16.14 -1.26 -1.24
CA ALA A 53 -16.27 0.16 -0.91
C ALA A 53 -17.12 0.87 -1.97
N GLU A 54 -18.33 1.30 -1.62
CA GLU A 54 -19.17 2.13 -2.50
C GLU A 54 -18.75 3.61 -2.46
N ASP A 55 -18.03 4.03 -1.42
CA ASP A 55 -17.77 5.44 -1.14
C ASP A 55 -16.48 5.99 -1.78
N VAL A 56 -15.69 5.15 -2.45
CA VAL A 56 -14.43 5.56 -3.09
C VAL A 56 -14.24 4.85 -4.42
N HIS A 57 -13.91 5.62 -5.46
CA HIS A 57 -13.54 5.07 -6.75
C HIS A 57 -12.03 4.83 -6.84
N LEU A 58 -11.63 3.60 -7.13
CA LEU A 58 -10.25 3.26 -7.41
C LEU A 58 -9.91 3.61 -8.86
N LEU A 59 -8.83 4.36 -9.07
CA LEU A 59 -8.33 4.73 -10.40
C LEU A 59 -6.93 4.14 -10.59
N GLU A 60 -6.71 3.58 -11.77
CA GLU A 60 -5.37 3.15 -12.21
C GLU A 60 -4.62 4.33 -12.85
N ILE A 61 -3.30 4.37 -12.64
CA ILE A 61 -2.45 5.42 -13.20
C ILE A 61 -1.63 4.80 -14.32
N GLU A 62 -2.00 5.14 -15.55
CA GLU A 62 -1.31 4.64 -16.75
C GLU A 62 0.15 5.11 -16.80
N GLY A 63 1.04 4.20 -17.22
CA GLY A 63 2.46 4.49 -17.38
C GLY A 63 3.22 4.66 -16.07
N TRP A 64 2.62 4.33 -14.92
CA TRP A 64 3.28 4.44 -13.64
C TRP A 64 3.70 3.09 -13.05
N SER A 65 5.01 2.85 -13.00
CA SER A 65 5.60 1.59 -12.53
C SER A 65 6.41 1.79 -11.23
N GLU A 66 5.74 2.11 -10.13
CA GLU A 66 6.38 2.23 -8.82
C GLU A 66 6.15 0.99 -7.96
N THR A 67 7.24 0.30 -7.65
CA THR A 67 7.21 -0.90 -6.81
C THR A 67 7.84 -0.63 -5.45
N ARG A 68 7.34 -1.29 -4.41
CA ARG A 68 8.01 -1.33 -3.10
C ARG A 68 8.32 -2.77 -2.71
N GLN A 69 9.51 -2.98 -2.16
CA GLN A 69 9.88 -4.27 -1.59
C GLN A 69 9.28 -4.40 -0.19
N VAL A 70 8.60 -5.52 0.04
CA VAL A 70 8.09 -5.93 1.36
C VAL A 70 8.76 -7.25 1.72
N GLY A 71 9.24 -7.36 2.95
CA GLY A 71 9.97 -8.53 3.41
C GLY A 71 9.66 -8.87 4.85
N ILE A 72 9.90 -10.13 5.21
CA ILE A 72 9.78 -10.63 6.58
C ILE A 72 11.17 -10.66 7.20
N CYS A 73 11.34 -9.96 8.32
CA CYS A 73 12.59 -9.87 9.05
C CYS A 73 12.43 -10.45 10.45
N PHE A 74 13.37 -11.30 10.86
CA PHE A 74 13.42 -11.89 12.19
C PHE A 74 14.85 -11.94 12.73
N ARG A 75 14.99 -11.97 14.06
CA ARG A 75 16.30 -12.08 14.71
C ARG A 75 16.91 -13.45 14.42
N SER A 76 18.16 -13.47 13.97
CA SER A 76 18.92 -14.70 13.69
C SER A 76 19.06 -15.61 14.92
N THR A 77 19.05 -15.04 16.13
CA THR A 77 19.17 -15.76 17.40
C THR A 77 17.84 -16.29 17.93
N SER A 78 16.75 -16.16 17.18
CA SER A 78 15.45 -16.65 17.64
C SER A 78 15.42 -18.18 17.68
N GLY A 79 15.01 -18.76 18.81
CA GLY A 79 14.74 -20.21 18.91
C GLY A 79 13.63 -20.72 17.98
N ARG A 80 12.94 -19.83 17.26
CA ARG A 80 11.84 -20.13 16.33
C ARG A 80 12.19 -19.85 14.86
N VAL A 81 13.49 -19.80 14.48
CA VAL A 81 13.91 -19.54 13.09
C VAL A 81 13.15 -20.40 12.08
N ALA A 82 12.99 -21.69 12.34
CA ALA A 82 12.26 -22.60 11.45
C ALA A 82 10.79 -22.15 11.20
N HIS A 83 10.10 -21.66 12.24
CA HIS A 83 8.73 -21.16 12.09
C HIS A 83 8.69 -19.85 11.29
N PHE A 84 9.66 -18.97 11.47
CA PHE A 84 9.73 -17.73 10.70
C PHE A 84 10.09 -17.96 9.23
N GLN A 85 10.96 -18.94 8.95
CA GLN A 85 11.25 -19.37 7.58
C GLN A 85 10.00 -19.95 6.91
N GLU A 86 9.23 -20.76 7.63
CA GLU A 86 7.96 -21.27 7.09
C GLU A 86 6.96 -20.14 6.86
N LEU A 87 6.82 -19.19 7.80
CA LEU A 87 5.97 -18.01 7.59
C LEU A 87 6.40 -17.20 6.37
N ALA A 88 7.71 -16.98 6.18
CA ALA A 88 8.24 -16.28 5.03
C ALA A 88 7.90 -17.00 3.72
N ARG A 89 8.06 -18.32 3.68
CA ARG A 89 7.69 -19.16 2.55
C ARG A 89 6.20 -19.04 2.22
N ARG A 90 5.33 -19.15 3.23
CA ARG A 90 3.87 -19.03 3.06
C ARG A 90 3.44 -17.65 2.58
N ALA A 91 4.12 -16.60 3.05
CA ALA A 91 3.88 -15.24 2.58
C ALA A 91 4.29 -15.07 1.11
N THR A 92 5.41 -15.66 0.68
CA THR A 92 5.83 -15.68 -0.73
C THR A 92 4.84 -16.45 -1.60
N ASP A 93 4.40 -17.64 -1.18
CA ASP A 93 3.39 -18.42 -1.90
C ASP A 93 2.11 -17.60 -2.12
N ALA A 94 1.61 -16.95 -1.06
CA ALA A 94 0.42 -16.11 -1.13
C ALA A 94 0.59 -14.87 -2.02
N ALA A 95 1.78 -14.26 -2.03
CA ALA A 95 2.07 -13.13 -2.91
C ALA A 95 2.03 -13.54 -4.39
N LEU A 96 2.58 -14.72 -4.72
CA LEU A 96 2.52 -15.28 -6.07
C LEU A 96 1.08 -15.62 -6.49
N GLU A 97 0.27 -16.19 -5.60
CA GLU A 97 -1.15 -16.47 -5.85
C GLU A 97 -1.96 -15.20 -6.15
N LEU A 98 -1.59 -14.07 -5.55
CA LEU A 98 -2.20 -12.76 -5.80
C LEU A 98 -1.66 -12.06 -7.06
N GLY A 99 -0.67 -12.64 -7.74
CA GLY A 99 -0.02 -12.03 -8.91
C GLY A 99 0.98 -10.92 -8.57
N ILE A 100 1.48 -10.90 -7.33
CA ILE A 100 2.34 -9.87 -6.77
C ILE A 100 3.73 -10.50 -6.55
N GLY A 101 4.52 -10.63 -7.61
CA GLY A 101 5.82 -11.29 -7.56
C GLY A 101 6.68 -11.05 -8.79
#